data_AF-A0A5N9A7Y6-F1
#
_entry.id   AF-A0A5N9A7Y6-F1
#
_cell.length_a   1.000
_cell.length_b   1.000
_cell.length_c   1.000
_cell.angle_alpha   90.00
_cell.angle_beta   90.00
_cell.angle_gamma   90.00
#
_symmetry.space_group_name_H-M   'P 1'
#
loop_
_entity.id
_entity.type
_entity.pdbx_description
1 polymer ?
#
loop_
_entity_poly.entity_id
_entity_poly.type
_entity_poly.pdbx_seq_one_letter_code
_entity_poly.pdbx_strand_id
1 'polypeptide(L)'
;MELGRKLVLAAVPVLALVLACGSDKAPPTSEVEYSIPQAVDQMLALESASFTLEHLQGTTVLVPGVLMTKAYGEVDIPDRFRVTVEAESVSPKTYIEISII
;
A
#
# COMPACT_ATOMS: atom_id res chain seq x y z
N MET A 1 -23.77 -43.48 43.48
CA MET A 1 -22.60 -43.04 42.70
C MET A 1 -23.06 -42.17 41.53
N GLU A 2 -23.69 -41.02 41.80
CA GLU A 2 -24.26 -40.15 40.74
C GLU A 2 -23.65 -38.74 40.75
N LEU A 3 -22.94 -38.37 41.83
CA LEU A 3 -22.36 -37.04 42.02
C LEU A 3 -21.03 -36.84 41.27
N GLY A 4 -20.19 -37.87 41.20
CA GLY A 4 -18.88 -37.79 40.54
C GLY A 4 -18.95 -37.66 39.02
N ARG A 5 -19.96 -38.25 38.37
CA ARG A 5 -20.09 -38.24 36.91
C ARG A 5 -20.60 -36.90 36.35
N LYS A 6 -21.38 -36.15 37.16
CA LYS A 6 -21.83 -34.79 36.80
C LYS A 6 -20.76 -33.73 37.03
N LEU A 7 -19.92 -33.89 38.05
CA LEU A 7 -18.78 -33.01 38.32
C LEU A 7 -17.71 -33.09 37.22
N VAL A 8 -17.46 -34.28 36.68
CA VAL A 8 -16.49 -34.49 35.59
C VAL A 8 -16.97 -33.89 34.26
N LEU A 9 -18.28 -33.92 33.97
CA LEU A 9 -18.82 -33.36 32.72
C LEU A 9 -18.84 -31.83 32.69
N ALA A 10 -18.97 -31.18 33.84
CA ALA A 10 -18.98 -29.72 33.94
C ALA A 10 -17.58 -29.08 34.02
N ALA A 11 -16.56 -29.85 34.42
CA ALA A 11 -15.19 -29.34 34.54
C ALA A 11 -14.47 -29.18 33.19
N VAL A 12 -14.81 -30.00 32.19
CA VAL A 12 -14.20 -29.98 30.86
C VAL A 12 -14.49 -28.68 30.07
N PRO A 13 -15.73 -28.18 29.99
CA PRO A 13 -15.99 -26.93 29.25
C PRO A 13 -15.39 -25.71 29.96
N VAL A 14 -15.39 -25.67 31.29
CA VAL A 14 -14.85 -24.52 32.04
C VAL A 14 -13.33 -24.42 31.87
N LEU A 15 -12.61 -25.54 31.87
CA LEU A 15 -11.16 -25.55 31.63
C LEU A 15 -10.79 -25.13 30.19
N ALA A 16 -11.64 -25.45 29.21
CA ALA A 16 -11.47 -25.02 27.82
C ALA A 16 -11.68 -23.50 27.64
N LEU A 17 -12.57 -22.88 28.42
CA LEU A 17 -12.77 -21.43 28.40
C LEU A 17 -11.60 -20.64 29.00
N VAL A 18 -10.88 -21.17 30.01
CA VAL A 18 -9.73 -20.46 30.60
C VAL A 18 -8.50 -20.48 29.68
N LEU A 19 -8.33 -21.54 28.89
CA LEU A 19 -7.25 -21.64 27.90
C LEU A 19 -7.50 -20.76 26.65
N ALA A 20 -8.76 -20.44 26.36
CA ALA A 20 -9.13 -19.58 25.23
C ALA A 20 -8.97 -18.07 25.51
N CYS A 21 -9.03 -17.63 26.78
CA CYS A 21 -8.92 -16.21 27.15
C CYS A 21 -7.51 -15.76 27.53
N GLY A 22 -6.48 -16.60 27.35
CA GLY A 22 -5.11 -16.32 27.79
C GLY A 22 -4.15 -15.81 26.72
N SER A 23 -4.56 -15.77 25.45
CA SER A 23 -3.63 -15.49 24.34
C SER A 23 -4.17 -14.47 23.35
N ASP A 24 -4.68 -13.36 23.86
CA ASP A 24 -5.00 -12.16 23.07
C ASP A 24 -3.76 -11.26 22.88
N LYS A 25 -2.58 -11.88 22.73
CA LYS A 25 -1.43 -11.20 22.15
C LYS A 25 -1.47 -11.51 20.66
N ALA A 26 -2.01 -10.57 19.89
CA ALA A 26 -1.60 -10.45 18.49
C ALA A 26 -0.07 -10.57 18.45
N PRO A 27 0.49 -11.43 17.58
CA PRO A 27 1.94 -11.58 17.49
C PRO A 27 2.57 -10.18 17.37
N PRO A 28 3.67 -9.89 18.09
CA PRO A 28 4.34 -8.61 17.92
C PRO A 28 4.63 -8.44 16.44
N THR A 29 4.26 -7.30 15.88
CA THR A 29 4.50 -6.87 14.49
C THR A 29 5.99 -6.62 14.26
N SER A 30 6.84 -7.62 14.52
CA SER A 30 8.29 -7.58 14.28
C SER A 30 8.64 -7.57 12.78
N GLU A 31 7.67 -7.76 11.89
CA GLU A 31 7.85 -7.63 10.43
C GLU A 31 7.97 -6.16 9.97
N VAL A 32 7.47 -5.19 10.74
CA VAL A 32 7.41 -3.80 10.28
C VAL A 32 8.79 -3.15 10.32
N GLU A 33 9.62 -3.46 11.30
CA GLU A 33 10.87 -2.74 11.57
C GLU A 33 12.02 -3.11 10.60
N TYR A 34 11.99 -4.31 10.02
CA TYR A 34 12.97 -4.77 9.02
C TYR A 34 12.52 -4.55 7.56
N SER A 35 11.28 -4.12 7.34
CA SER A 35 10.68 -4.02 5.99
C SER A 35 11.15 -2.83 5.16
N ILE A 36 11.42 -1.68 5.80
CA ILE A 36 11.78 -0.44 5.09
C ILE A 36 13.19 -0.49 4.49
N PRO A 37 14.26 -0.88 5.24
CA PRO A 37 15.59 -0.98 4.66
C PRO A 37 15.65 -1.97 3.49
N GLN A 38 14.97 -3.11 3.62
CA GLN A 38 14.88 -4.11 2.54
C GLN A 38 14.15 -3.56 1.31
N ALA A 39 13.05 -2.82 1.49
CA ALA A 39 12.34 -2.20 0.38
C ALA A 39 13.22 -1.16 -0.34
N VAL A 40 14.03 -0.40 0.41
CA VAL A 40 15.00 0.54 -0.16
C VAL A 40 16.05 -0.20 -0.99
N ASP A 41 16.64 -1.28 -0.46
CA ASP A 41 17.63 -2.08 -1.20
C ASP A 41 17.04 -2.66 -2.50
N GLN A 42 15.78 -3.11 -2.45
CA GLN A 42 15.08 -3.60 -3.64
C GLN A 42 14.79 -2.48 -4.64
N MET A 43 14.40 -1.29 -4.18
CA MET A 43 14.19 -0.12 -5.06
C MET A 43 15.49 0.34 -5.73
N LEU A 44 16.61 0.30 -5.01
CA LEU A 44 17.93 0.66 -5.55
C LEU A 44 18.46 -0.38 -6.55
N ALA A 45 17.96 -1.61 -6.50
CA ALA A 45 18.33 -2.68 -7.41
C ALA A 45 17.44 -2.77 -8.67
N LEU A 46 16.45 -1.88 -8.83
CA LEU A 46 15.58 -1.88 -10.00
C LEU A 46 16.33 -1.50 -11.27
N GLU A 47 16.12 -2.27 -12.33
CA GLU A 47 16.58 -1.95 -13.69
C GLU A 47 15.51 -1.16 -14.46
N SER A 48 14.24 -1.39 -14.13
CA SER A 48 13.12 -0.63 -14.69
C SER A 48 11.92 -0.59 -13.74
N ALA A 49 11.03 0.39 -13.93
CA ALA A 49 9.79 0.51 -13.19
C ALA A 49 8.70 1.18 -14.01
N SER A 50 7.47 0.66 -13.91
CA SER A 50 6.26 1.38 -14.33
C SER A 50 5.71 2.16 -13.15
N PHE A 51 5.25 3.39 -13.38
CA PHE A 51 4.74 4.26 -12.32
C PHE A 51 3.45 4.97 -12.72
N THR A 52 2.71 5.42 -11.71
CA THR A 52 1.60 6.36 -11.84
C THR A 52 1.66 7.34 -10.68
N LEU A 53 1.63 8.62 -11.00
CA LEU A 53 1.55 9.75 -10.08
C LEU A 53 0.18 10.40 -10.30
N GLU A 54 -0.67 10.39 -9.28
CA GLU A 54 -2.01 10.94 -9.35
C GLU A 54 -2.26 11.89 -8.17
N HIS A 55 -2.74 13.09 -8.46
CA HIS A 55 -3.22 14.00 -7.44
C HIS A 55 -4.65 13.62 -7.07
N LEU A 56 -4.83 13.04 -5.87
CA LEU A 56 -6.17 12.81 -5.30
C LEU A 56 -6.93 14.12 -5.06
N GLN A 57 -6.19 15.22 -4.81
CA GLN A 57 -6.73 16.56 -4.70
C GLN A 57 -5.69 17.59 -5.18
N GLY A 58 -6.17 18.60 -5.91
CA GLY A 58 -5.33 19.66 -6.45
C GLY A 58 -4.71 19.30 -7.81
N THR A 59 -3.80 20.15 -8.26
CA THR A 59 -3.10 20.01 -9.55
C THR A 59 -1.68 20.55 -9.43
N THR A 60 -0.82 20.14 -10.36
CA THR A 60 0.52 20.71 -10.54
C THR A 60 0.55 21.55 -11.81
N VAL A 61 1.09 22.77 -11.74
CA VAL A 61 1.27 23.61 -12.94
C VAL A 61 2.47 23.07 -13.74
N LEU A 62 2.26 22.59 -14.97
CA LEU A 62 3.35 22.15 -15.85
C LEU A 62 4.00 23.34 -16.55
N VAL A 63 3.17 24.16 -17.17
CA VAL A 63 3.50 25.42 -17.83
C VAL A 63 2.36 26.41 -17.53
N PRO A 64 2.57 27.72 -17.71
CA PRO A 64 1.51 28.70 -17.46
C PRO A 64 0.21 28.34 -18.20
N GLY A 65 -0.86 28.15 -17.43
CA GLY A 65 -2.19 27.81 -17.96
C GLY A 65 -2.44 26.33 -18.23
N VAL A 66 -1.51 25.42 -17.94
CA VAL A 66 -1.68 23.96 -18.08
C VAL A 66 -1.47 23.28 -16.73
N LEU A 67 -2.50 22.58 -16.27
CA LEU A 67 -2.58 21.94 -14.96
C LEU A 67 -2.58 20.41 -15.12
N MET A 68 -1.59 19.74 -14.54
CA MET A 68 -1.51 18.28 -14.46
C MET A 68 -2.29 17.75 -13.27
N THR A 69 -3.04 16.68 -13.48
CA THR A 69 -3.65 15.86 -12.43
C THR A 69 -2.99 14.49 -12.32
N LYS A 70 -2.43 13.96 -13.42
CA LYS A 70 -1.86 12.62 -13.46
C LYS A 70 -0.67 12.52 -14.42
N ALA A 71 0.32 11.73 -14.07
CA ALA A 71 1.39 11.29 -14.96
C ALA A 71 1.63 9.80 -14.77
N TYR A 72 1.90 9.08 -15.84
CA TYR A 72 2.21 7.65 -15.77
C TYR A 72 3.23 7.30 -16.84
N GLY A 73 3.97 6.22 -16.62
CA GLY A 73 5.06 5.91 -17.53
C GLY A 73 5.91 4.75 -17.07
N GLU A 74 7.02 4.59 -17.79
CA GLU A 74 8.05 3.59 -17.57
C GLU A 74 9.41 4.29 -17.49
N VAL A 75 10.27 3.82 -16.60
CA VAL A 75 11.67 4.22 -16.51
C VAL A 75 12.53 2.97 -16.68
N ASP A 76 13.49 2.99 -17.59
CA ASP A 76 14.64 2.10 -17.57
C ASP A 76 15.79 2.88 -16.91
N ILE A 77 16.23 2.40 -15.76
CA ILE A 77 17.25 3.06 -14.94
C ILE A 77 18.63 2.72 -15.55
N PRO A 78 19.51 3.70 -15.79
CA PRO A 78 19.41 5.10 -15.37
C PRO A 78 18.86 6.08 -16.42
N ASP A 79 18.75 5.67 -17.68
CA ASP A 79 18.89 6.63 -18.78
C ASP A 79 17.65 6.80 -19.66
N ARG A 80 16.63 5.95 -19.57
CA ARG A 80 15.46 6.03 -20.45
C ARG A 80 14.18 6.19 -19.65
N PHE A 81 13.31 7.06 -20.12
CA PHE A 81 11.99 7.22 -19.55
C PHE A 81 10.99 7.48 -20.66
N ARG A 82 9.82 6.89 -20.53
CA ARG A 82 8.65 7.19 -21.33
C ARG A 82 7.56 7.64 -20.37
N VAL A 83 7.09 8.87 -20.54
CA VAL A 83 6.12 9.47 -19.61
C VAL A 83 4.97 10.06 -20.39
N THR A 84 3.76 9.71 -20.00
CA THR A 84 2.52 10.35 -20.45
C THR A 84 1.95 11.19 -19.32
N VAL A 85 1.61 12.43 -19.63
CA VAL A 85 1.03 13.38 -18.69
C VAL A 85 -0.38 13.74 -19.11
N GLU A 86 -1.34 13.59 -18.19
CA GLU A 86 -2.72 14.04 -18.33
C GLU A 86 -2.86 15.41 -17.68
N ALA A 87 -3.27 16.40 -18.47
CA ALA A 87 -3.40 17.79 -18.04
C ALA A 87 -4.65 18.47 -18.62
N GLU A 88 -5.02 19.61 -18.02
CA GLU A 88 -6.12 20.47 -18.46
C GLU A 88 -5.62 21.91 -18.62
N SER A 89 -6.03 22.58 -19.70
CA SER A 89 -5.81 24.02 -19.85
C SER A 89 -6.84 24.85 -19.07
N VAL A 90 -6.39 25.96 -18.49
CA VAL A 90 -7.25 26.84 -17.68
C VAL A 90 -8.23 27.63 -18.55
N SER A 91 -7.81 28.08 -19.74
CA SER A 91 -8.67 28.79 -20.69
C SER A 91 -8.08 28.74 -22.12
N PRO A 92 -8.82 28.24 -23.13
CA PRO A 92 -10.08 27.50 -22.98
C PRO A 92 -9.89 26.22 -22.16
N LYS A 93 -10.96 25.67 -21.57
CA LYS A 93 -10.86 24.37 -20.89
C LYS A 93 -10.71 23.26 -21.91
N THR A 94 -9.57 22.57 -21.90
CA THR A 94 -9.27 21.50 -22.86
C THR A 94 -8.37 20.47 -22.21
N TYR A 95 -8.64 19.20 -22.49
CA TYR A 95 -7.79 18.10 -22.06
C TYR A 95 -6.56 17.99 -22.96
N ILE A 96 -5.40 17.83 -22.34
CA ILE A 96 -4.09 17.77 -22.99
C ILE A 96 -3.42 16.48 -22.53
N GLU A 97 -2.95 15.70 -23.49
CA GLU A 97 -2.07 14.56 -23.24
C GLU A 97 -0.68 14.86 -23.82
N ILE A 98 0.36 14.68 -23.03
CA ILE A 98 1.75 14.94 -23.41
C ILE A 98 2.55 13.67 -23.25
N SER A 99 3.09 13.15 -24.36
CA SER A 99 3.97 11.97 -24.35
C SER A 99 5.42 12.38 -24.55
N ILE A 100 6.27 12.01 -23.61
CA ILE A 100 7.71 12.24 -23.61
C ILE A 100 8.40 10.89 -23.82
N ILE A 101 9.31 10.82 -24.80
CA ILE A 101 9.97 9.59 -25.27
C ILE A 101 11.47 9.85 -25.39
#